data_AF-A0A0V0TH50-F1
#
_entry.id   AF-A0A0V0TH50-F1
#
_cell.length_a   1.000
_cell.length_b   1.000
_cell.length_c   1.000
_cell.angle_alpha   90.00
_cell.angle_beta   90.00
_cell.angle_gamma   90.00
#
_symmetry.space_group_name_H-M   'P 1'
#
loop_
_entity.id
_entity.type
_entity.pdbx_description
1 polymer ?
#
loop_
_entity_poly.entity_id
_entity_poly.type
_entity_poly.pdbx_seq_one_letter_code
_entity_poly.pdbx_strand_id
1 'polypeptide(L)' 'LATNADSAAWIVHTVPGFPAAKTGYNWPLAENARGHLLICLTISESQINAIGFCIITTCSTTYTL' A
#
# COMPACT_ATOMS: atom_id res chain seq x y z
N LEU A 1 -6.19 -14.98 -18.83
CA LEU A 1 -6.23 -14.36 -17.49
C LEU A 1 -5.13 -15.01 -16.66
N ALA A 2 -4.20 -14.25 -16.11
CA ALA A 2 -3.12 -14.80 -15.30
C ALA A 2 -3.70 -15.48 -14.05
N THR A 3 -3.44 -16.77 -13.91
CA THR A 3 -3.76 -17.56 -12.73
C THR A 3 -2.74 -17.26 -11.64
N ASN A 4 -2.86 -16.10 -10.99
CA ASN A 4 -2.05 -15.77 -9.83
C ASN A 4 -2.72 -16.35 -8.59
N ALA A 5 -2.57 -17.67 -8.38
CA ALA A 5 -3.20 -18.37 -7.27
C ALA A 5 -2.65 -17.99 -5.88
N ASP A 6 -1.55 -17.22 -5.84
CA ASP A 6 -0.84 -16.83 -4.61
C ASP A 6 -0.17 -15.45 -4.79
N SER A 7 -0.98 -14.42 -5.03
CA SER A 7 -0.49 -13.04 -5.16
C SER A 7 -1.39 -12.05 -4.45
N ALA A 8 -0.77 -11.11 -3.73
CA ALA A 8 -1.41 -9.93 -3.19
C ALA A 8 -0.79 -8.67 -3.78
N ALA A 9 -1.57 -7.59 -3.77
CA ALA A 9 -1.11 -6.26 -4.14
C ALA A 9 -0.87 -5.44 -2.87
N TRP A 10 0.31 -4.84 -2.77
CA TRP A 10 0.61 -3.84 -1.75
C TRP A 10 0.74 -2.47 -2.40
N ILE A 11 -0.10 -1.53 -1.96
CA ILE A 11 -0.09 -0.15 -2.45
C ILE A 11 0.47 0.76 -1.35
N VAL A 12 1.51 1.51 -1.68
CA VAL A 12 2.05 2.60 -0.86
C VAL A 12 1.64 3.91 -1.52
N HIS A 13 1.00 4.80 -0.78
CA HIS A 13 0.53 6.08 -1.31
C HIS A 13 0.69 7.21 -0.29
N THR A 14 0.79 8.43 -0.79
CA THR A 14 0.80 9.65 0.04
C THR A 14 -0.52 10.42 -0.02
N VAL A 15 -1.50 9.94 -0.79
CA VAL A 15 -2.79 10.60 -0.99
C VAL A 15 -3.68 10.41 0.25
N PRO A 16 -4.15 11.49 0.90
CA PRO A 16 -5.03 11.37 2.06
C PRO A 16 -6.39 10.78 1.65
N GLY A 17 -6.93 9.88 2.47
CA GLY A 17 -8.23 9.25 2.23
C GLY A 17 -8.27 8.20 1.12
N PHE A 18 -7.12 7.88 0.52
CA PHE A 18 -6.97 6.73 -0.38
C PHE A 18 -6.58 5.47 0.41
N PRO A 19 -6.91 4.26 -0.07
CA PRO A 19 -8.01 3.96 -0.98
C PRO A 19 -9.36 4.04 -0.24
N ALA A 20 -10.44 4.45 -0.91
CA ALA A 20 -11.78 4.33 -0.32
C ALA A 20 -12.15 2.85 -0.20
N ALA A 21 -12.30 2.36 1.03
CA ALA A 21 -12.69 0.97 1.25
C ALA A 21 -14.05 0.68 0.60
N LYS A 22 -14.09 -0.34 -0.26
CA LYS A 22 -15.31 -0.94 -0.85
C LYS A 22 -16.08 -0.11 -1.87
N THR A 23 -15.60 1.08 -2.28
CA THR A 23 -16.26 1.91 -3.29
C THR A 23 -15.27 2.41 -4.33
N GLY A 24 -15.77 2.75 -5.52
CA GLY A 24 -14.96 3.41 -6.55
C GLY A 24 -14.41 4.73 -6.00
N TYR A 25 -13.12 4.77 -5.70
CA TYR A 25 -12.44 5.98 -5.27
C TYR A 25 -12.32 6.94 -6.45
N ASN A 26 -12.94 8.11 -6.34
CA ASN A 26 -12.75 9.20 -7.29
C ASN A 26 -11.57 10.05 -6.85
N TRP A 27 -10.66 10.32 -7.78
CA TRP A 27 -9.51 11.17 -7.52
C TRP A 27 -9.96 12.62 -7.19
N PRO A 28 -9.57 13.19 -6.04
CA PRO A 28 -9.97 14.55 -5.68
C PRO A 28 -9.18 15.56 -6.52
N LEU A 29 -9.89 16.51 -7.16
CA LEU A 29 -9.25 17.55 -7.97
C LEU A 29 -8.25 18.41 -7.17
N ALA A 30 -8.45 18.56 -5.86
CA ALA A 30 -7.54 19.30 -4.97
C ALA A 30 -6.13 18.66 -4.90
N GLU A 31 -6.04 17.34 -5.07
CA GLU A 31 -4.76 16.62 -5.05
C GLU A 31 -3.97 16.79 -6.37
N ASN A 32 -4.56 17.36 -7.44
CA ASN A 32 -3.85 17.63 -8.70
C ASN A 32 -2.73 18.67 -8.56
N ALA A 33 -2.88 19.60 -7.61
CA ALA A 33 -1.87 20.62 -7.33
C ALA A 33 -0.75 20.11 -6.41
N ARG A 34 -0.89 18.88 -5.88
CA ARG A 34 0.02 18.29 -4.90
C ARG A 34 0.80 17.15 -5.55
N GLY A 35 2.10 17.09 -5.28
CA GLY A 35 2.94 16.00 -5.76
C GLY A 35 2.68 14.74 -4.95
N HIS A 36 1.99 13.76 -5.52
CA HIS A 36 1.73 12.46 -4.89
C HIS A 36 2.61 11.34 -5.44
N LEU A 37 2.91 10.38 -4.58
CA LEU A 37 3.58 9.14 -4.93
C LEU A 37 2.61 7.99 -4.71
N LEU A 38 2.46 7.13 -5.72
CA LEU A 38 1.75 5.86 -5.65
C LEU A 38 2.67 4.76 -6.18
N ILE A 39 2.89 3.73 -5.38
CA ILE A 39 3.69 2.55 -5.75
C ILE A 39 2.81 1.32 -5.58
N CYS A 40 2.75 0.49 -6.60
CA CYS A 40 2.06 -0.81 -6.58
C CYS A 40 3.09 -1.93 -6.68
N LEU A 41 3.10 -2.82 -5.69
CA LEU A 41 3.97 -3.98 -5.65
C LEU A 41 3.11 -5.25 -5.66
N THR A 42 3.50 -6.22 -6.47
CA THR A 42 2.94 -7.57 -6.38
C THR A 42 3.82 -8.40 -5.45
N ILE A 43 3.22 -8.96 -4.41
CA ILE A 43 3.89 -9.79 -3.42
C ILE A 43 3.22 -11.16 -3.39
N SER A 44 3.95 -12.21 -3.00
CA SER A 44 3.31 -13.50 -2.70
C SER A 44 2.53 -13.37 -1.39
N GLU A 45 1.42 -14.09 -1.27
CA GLU A 45 0.60 -14.07 -0.05
C GLU A 45 1.39 -14.57 1.17
N SER A 46 2.30 -15.52 0.95
CA SER A 46 3.26 -16.01 1.95
C SER A 46 4.12 -14.93 2.60
N GLN A 47 4.36 -13.81 1.91
CA GLN A 47 5.21 -12.71 2.39
C GLN A 47 4.45 -11.66 3.19
N ILE A 48 3.12 -11.64 3.13
CA ILE A 48 2.27 -10.62 3.80
C ILE A 48 2.49 -10.62 5.30
N ASN A 49 2.47 -11.80 5.93
CA ASN A 49 2.63 -11.92 7.38
C ASN A 49 4.00 -11.42 7.85
N ALA A 50 5.05 -11.68 7.07
CA ALA A 50 6.40 -11.20 7.37
C ALA A 50 6.48 -9.67 7.25
N ILE A 51 5.88 -9.09 6.20
CA ILE A 51 5.83 -7.63 6.01
C ILE A 51 5.04 -6.96 7.13
N GLY A 52 3.86 -7.48 7.48
CA GLY A 52 3.03 -6.95 8.56
C GLY A 52 3.74 -6.99 9.91
N PHE A 53 4.38 -8.12 10.23
CA PHE A 53 5.19 -8.23 11.43
C PHE A 53 6.36 -7.23 11.44
N CYS A 54 7.05 -7.08 10.32
CA CYS A 54 8.17 -6.17 10.16
C CYS A 54 7.74 -4.71 10.41
N ILE A 55 6.63 -4.27 9.81
CA ILE A 55 6.10 -2.91 10.02
C ILE A 55 5.77 -2.68 11.50
N ILE A 56 5.12 -3.64 12.15
CA ILE A 56 4.66 -3.47 13.54
C ILE A 56 5.82 -3.51 14.54
N THR A 57 6.86 -4.31 14.29
CA THR A 57 7.84 -4.68 15.34
C THR A 57 9.26 -4.17 15.11
N THR A 58 9.77 -4.20 13.88
CA THR A 58 11.22 -4.05 13.62
C THR A 58 11.55 -2.90 12.65
N CYS A 59 10.74 -2.67 11.62
CA CYS A 59 10.96 -1.64 10.61
C CYS A 59 10.62 -0.23 11.12
N SER A 60 9.57 -0.10 11.93
CA SER A 60 9.24 1.19 12.57
C SER A 60 10.24 1.59 13.67
N THR A 61 10.84 0.61 14.34
CA THR A 61 11.82 0.84 15.43
C THR A 61 13.15 1.40 14.93
N THR A 62 13.45 1.25 13.63
CA THR A 62 14.68 1.79 13.02
C THR A 62 14.62 3.33 12.85
N TYR A 63 13.45 3.95 13.01
CA TYR A 63 13.26 5.41 12.94
C TYR A 63 13.08 6.09 14.31
N THR A 64 13.09 5.34 15.41
CA THR A 64 13.20 5.88 16.78
C THR A 64 14.63 5.69 17.27
N LEU A 65 15.54 6.52 16.74
CA LEU A 65 16.82 6.86 17.38
C LEU A 65 16.85 8.37 17.57
#